data_AF-A0A6H1BUM3-F1
#
_entry.id   AF-A0A6H1BUM3-F1
#
_cell.length_a   1.000
_cell.length_b   1.000
_cell.length_c   1.000
_cell.angle_alpha   90.00
_cell.angle_beta   90.00
_cell.angle_gamma   90.00
#
_symmetry.space_group_name_H-M   'P 1'
#
loop_
_entity.id
_entity.type
_entity.pdbx_description
1 polymer ?
#
loop_
_entity_poly.entity_id
_entity_poly.type
_entity_poly.pdbx_seq_one_letter_code
_entity_poly.pdbx_strand_id
1 'polypeptide(L)'
;MSDDHGSAASFFRTLLDEAAGPFVVHLGDDDEDGPELVIEAPESADVADLDTTVSVHDQLDLLVGDELADVIADHYARRPFSELADLVDDIREHFGILIPPDAGWAYLVHEIDRYGAGIEKDLFTLPGDESLYDWVRDHLNNPWNRLLRLLPTLPEGGWYFAALGNDDERAQKILEMEQRGELPPPSKRPSLVGWTYERAKLTDLVDSARRIEHAVWGASPKFKGKGGKPPRPSPRPQTARDRVEEFQALVEHDDIASQLLGSRYTRRYTPPEVNDG
;
A
#
# COMPACT_ATOMS: atom_id res chain seq x y z
N MET A 1 -4.60 -16.81 0.91
CA MET A 1 -5.01 -17.93 0.04
C MET A 1 -5.50 -17.25 -1.23
N SER A 2 -4.89 -17.56 -2.37
CA SER A 2 -5.18 -16.90 -3.64
C SER A 2 -6.19 -17.75 -4.39
N ASP A 3 -7.31 -17.16 -4.80
CA ASP A 3 -8.33 -17.84 -5.59
C ASP A 3 -7.87 -17.99 -7.05
N ASP A 4 -8.44 -18.98 -7.73
CA ASP A 4 -8.03 -19.58 -9.01
C ASP A 4 -8.14 -18.64 -10.24
N HIS A 5 -8.32 -17.34 -10.00
CA HIS A 5 -8.40 -16.28 -11.02
C HIS A 5 -7.31 -15.19 -10.92
N GLY A 6 -6.31 -15.36 -10.05
CA GLY A 6 -5.13 -14.47 -10.04
C GLY A 6 -5.38 -13.03 -9.57
N SER A 7 -6.61 -12.66 -9.22
CA SER A 7 -6.88 -11.44 -8.46
C SER A 7 -6.61 -11.75 -6.99
N ALA A 8 -5.59 -11.13 -6.41
CA ALA A 8 -5.45 -11.12 -4.96
C ALA A 8 -6.73 -10.45 -4.41
N ALA A 9 -7.43 -11.11 -3.49
CA ALA A 9 -8.64 -10.53 -2.88
C ALA A 9 -8.33 -9.11 -2.39
N SER A 10 -9.09 -8.13 -2.87
CA SER A 10 -8.92 -6.73 -2.50
C SER A 10 -9.26 -6.54 -1.03
N PHE A 11 -8.34 -5.93 -0.29
CA PHE A 11 -8.55 -5.59 1.11
C PHE A 11 -9.57 -4.45 1.22
N PHE A 12 -9.56 -3.49 0.30
CA PHE A 12 -10.51 -2.38 0.29
C PHE A 12 -11.95 -2.87 0.09
N ARG A 13 -12.20 -3.74 -0.89
CA ARG A 13 -13.53 -4.35 -1.05
C ARG A 13 -13.95 -5.13 0.20
N THR A 14 -13.06 -5.95 0.75
CA THR A 14 -13.33 -6.70 1.99
C THR A 14 -13.68 -5.76 3.14
N LEU A 15 -12.98 -4.63 3.26
CA LEU A 15 -13.25 -3.60 4.25
C LEU A 15 -14.66 -3.01 4.09
N LEU A 16 -15.08 -2.69 2.86
CA LEU A 16 -16.42 -2.17 2.58
C LEU A 16 -17.50 -3.19 2.96
N ASP A 17 -17.33 -4.44 2.53
CA ASP A 17 -18.26 -5.53 2.79
C ASP A 17 -18.43 -5.80 4.29
N GLU A 18 -17.32 -5.94 5.03
CA GLU A 18 -17.36 -6.20 6.47
C GLU A 18 -17.88 -5.00 7.28
N ALA A 19 -17.64 -3.77 6.80
CA ALA A 19 -18.07 -2.57 7.48
C ALA A 19 -19.56 -2.29 7.28
N ALA A 20 -20.03 -2.25 6.04
CA ALA A 20 -21.37 -1.79 5.67
C ALA A 20 -22.33 -2.94 5.37
N GLY A 21 -21.82 -4.09 4.90
CA GLY A 21 -22.65 -5.16 4.32
C GLY A 21 -23.32 -4.73 3.01
N PRO A 22 -24.17 -5.60 2.43
CA PRO A 22 -24.87 -5.27 1.19
C PRO A 22 -25.89 -4.15 1.40
N PHE A 23 -26.05 -3.32 0.38
CA PHE A 23 -27.08 -2.30 0.30
C PHE A 23 -28.36 -2.90 -0.32
N VAL A 24 -29.51 -2.68 0.31
CA VAL A 24 -30.79 -3.26 -0.13
C VAL A 24 -31.71 -2.17 -0.63
N VAL A 25 -32.24 -2.33 -1.83
CA VAL A 25 -33.14 -1.38 -2.49
C VAL A 25 -34.44 -2.07 -2.87
N HIS A 26 -35.57 -1.45 -2.54
CA HIS A 26 -36.88 -1.90 -2.96
C HIS A 26 -37.34 -1.07 -4.16
N LEU A 27 -37.52 -1.71 -5.32
CA LEU A 27 -38.02 -1.04 -6.52
C LEU A 27 -39.55 -1.02 -6.55
N GLY A 28 -40.18 -0.26 -5.64
CA GLY A 28 -41.64 -0.12 -5.53
C GLY A 28 -42.05 1.30 -5.13
N ASP A 29 -43.27 1.72 -5.48
CA ASP A 29 -43.83 3.01 -5.03
C ASP A 29 -44.28 2.96 -3.55
N ASP A 30 -44.54 1.75 -3.05
CA ASP A 30 -44.73 1.40 -1.64
C ASP A 30 -43.74 0.26 -1.32
N ASP A 31 -42.98 0.39 -0.22
CA ASP A 31 -41.86 -0.48 0.21
C ASP A 31 -42.18 -1.99 0.35
N GLU A 32 -43.40 -2.44 0.04
CA GLU A 32 -43.88 -3.82 0.26
C GLU A 32 -44.16 -4.64 -1.03
N ASP A 33 -44.23 -4.03 -2.22
CA ASP A 33 -44.68 -4.73 -3.46
C ASP A 33 -43.65 -4.77 -4.62
N GLY A 34 -42.46 -4.18 -4.47
CA GLY A 34 -41.40 -4.14 -5.49
C GLY A 34 -40.37 -5.28 -5.39
N PRO A 35 -39.62 -5.62 -6.46
CA PRO A 35 -38.49 -6.54 -6.35
C PRO A 35 -37.41 -5.93 -5.46
N GLU A 36 -36.94 -6.72 -4.50
CA GLU A 36 -35.80 -6.41 -3.65
C GLU A 36 -34.51 -6.68 -4.41
N LEU A 37 -33.67 -5.65 -4.53
CA LEU A 37 -32.34 -5.73 -5.11
C LEU A 37 -31.32 -5.66 -3.99
N VAL A 38 -30.35 -6.58 -4.06
CA VAL A 38 -29.22 -6.63 -3.15
C VAL A 38 -27.99 -6.19 -3.92
N ILE A 39 -27.41 -5.07 -3.50
CA ILE A 39 -26.20 -4.48 -4.07
C ILE A 39 -25.04 -4.82 -3.14
N GLU A 40 -24.13 -5.63 -3.64
CA GLU A 40 -22.91 -6.02 -2.92
C GLU A 40 -21.88 -4.88 -2.88
N ALA A 41 -20.86 -5.02 -2.04
CA ALA A 41 -19.76 -4.05 -2.01
C ALA A 41 -19.07 -3.95 -3.40
N PRO A 42 -18.90 -2.74 -3.96
CA PRO A 42 -18.35 -2.54 -5.30
C PRO A 42 -16.89 -3.01 -5.39
N GLU A 43 -16.45 -3.38 -6.59
CA GLU A 43 -15.06 -3.76 -6.81
C GLU A 43 -14.15 -2.55 -6.60
N SER A 44 -12.95 -2.80 -6.11
CA SER A 44 -12.00 -1.73 -5.80
C SER A 44 -11.46 -1.01 -7.04
N ALA A 45 -11.38 -1.71 -8.17
CA ALA A 45 -11.09 -1.08 -9.46
C ALA A 45 -12.20 -0.10 -9.87
N ASP A 46 -13.46 -0.49 -9.70
CA ASP A 46 -14.60 0.35 -10.09
C ASP A 46 -14.70 1.59 -9.20
N VAL A 47 -14.43 1.44 -7.89
CA VAL A 47 -14.33 2.60 -6.97
C VAL A 47 -13.19 3.53 -7.38
N ALA A 48 -12.05 3.01 -7.82
CA ALA A 48 -10.95 3.84 -8.33
C ALA A 48 -11.34 4.64 -9.58
N ASP A 49 -12.14 4.04 -10.48
CA ASP A 49 -12.59 4.67 -11.71
C ASP A 49 -13.62 5.79 -11.49
N LEU A 50 -14.26 5.86 -10.31
CA LEU A 50 -15.13 6.98 -9.92
C LEU A 50 -14.43 8.35 -9.96
N ASP A 51 -13.10 8.40 -9.81
CA ASP A 51 -12.34 9.67 -9.89
C ASP A 51 -12.51 10.39 -11.23
N THR A 52 -12.79 9.62 -12.30
CA THR A 52 -12.90 10.15 -13.67
C THR A 52 -14.33 10.10 -14.22
N THR A 53 -15.25 9.46 -13.49
CA THR A 53 -16.60 9.16 -13.97
C THR A 53 -17.60 10.22 -13.52
N VAL A 54 -18.19 10.93 -14.48
CA VAL A 54 -19.08 12.08 -14.22
C VAL A 54 -20.57 11.75 -14.45
N SER A 55 -20.85 10.78 -15.32
CA SER A 55 -22.21 10.36 -15.66
C SER A 55 -22.81 9.53 -14.53
N VAL A 56 -24.05 9.83 -14.13
CA VAL A 56 -24.76 9.07 -13.08
C VAL A 56 -25.03 7.63 -13.51
N HIS A 57 -25.28 7.39 -14.81
CA HIS A 57 -25.44 6.03 -15.33
C HIS A 57 -24.13 5.25 -15.25
N ASP A 58 -23.04 5.84 -15.72
CA ASP A 58 -21.72 5.19 -15.67
C ASP A 58 -21.27 4.98 -14.20
N GLN A 59 -21.61 5.88 -13.28
CA GLN A 59 -21.37 5.67 -11.85
C GLN A 59 -22.21 4.52 -11.29
N LEU A 60 -23.48 4.40 -11.71
CA LEU A 60 -24.31 3.27 -11.33
C LEU A 60 -23.69 1.96 -11.83
N ASP A 61 -23.26 1.89 -13.10
CA ASP A 61 -22.60 0.73 -13.69
C ASP A 61 -21.38 0.29 -12.85
N LEU A 62 -20.54 1.23 -12.43
CA LEU A 62 -19.39 0.96 -11.55
C LEU A 62 -19.78 0.48 -10.15
N LEU A 63 -20.92 0.93 -9.62
CA LEU A 63 -21.32 0.61 -8.24
C LEU A 63 -22.04 -0.73 -8.12
N VAL A 64 -22.80 -1.13 -9.14
CA VAL A 64 -23.70 -2.29 -9.07
C VAL A 64 -23.44 -3.34 -10.15
N GLY A 65 -22.60 -3.02 -11.15
CA GLY A 65 -22.35 -3.84 -12.33
C GLY A 65 -23.41 -3.69 -13.42
N ASP A 66 -23.01 -3.85 -14.68
CA ASP A 66 -23.84 -3.63 -15.88
C ASP A 66 -25.24 -4.28 -15.80
N GLU A 67 -25.31 -5.55 -15.36
CA GLU A 67 -26.58 -6.30 -15.34
C GLU A 67 -27.61 -5.69 -14.38
N LEU A 68 -27.17 -5.27 -13.19
CA LEU A 68 -28.06 -4.70 -12.18
C LEU A 68 -28.34 -3.22 -12.47
N ALA A 69 -27.36 -2.53 -13.06
CA ALA A 69 -27.49 -1.14 -13.46
C ALA A 69 -28.56 -0.98 -14.56
N ASP A 70 -28.60 -1.87 -15.54
CA ASP A 70 -29.64 -1.90 -16.57
C ASP A 70 -31.05 -2.06 -15.96
N VAL A 71 -31.22 -2.94 -14.98
CA VAL A 71 -32.51 -3.17 -14.29
C VAL A 71 -32.97 -1.92 -13.53
N ILE A 72 -32.04 -1.28 -12.80
CA ILE A 72 -32.33 -0.04 -12.07
C ILE A 72 -32.63 1.09 -13.06
N ALA A 73 -31.81 1.27 -14.09
CA ALA A 73 -31.99 2.31 -15.09
C ALA A 73 -33.34 2.19 -15.81
N ASP A 74 -33.76 0.97 -16.17
CA ASP A 74 -35.07 0.71 -16.78
C ASP A 74 -36.22 1.08 -15.84
N HIS A 75 -36.09 0.81 -14.53
CA HIS A 75 -37.09 1.19 -13.53
C HIS A 75 -37.22 2.72 -13.40
N TYR A 76 -36.08 3.42 -13.42
CA TYR A 76 -36.03 4.89 -13.27
C TYR A 76 -36.23 5.65 -14.59
N ALA A 77 -36.32 4.99 -15.74
CA ALA A 77 -36.40 5.61 -17.07
C ALA A 77 -37.59 6.59 -17.25
N ARG A 78 -38.65 6.45 -16.44
CA ARG A 78 -39.83 7.33 -16.47
C ARG A 78 -39.97 8.22 -15.22
N ARG A 79 -39.02 8.12 -14.30
CA ARG A 79 -38.96 8.91 -13.07
C ARG A 79 -38.09 10.16 -13.29
N PRO A 80 -38.18 11.18 -12.42
CA PRO A 80 -37.23 12.28 -12.40
C PRO A 80 -35.80 11.76 -12.27
N PHE A 81 -34.88 12.30 -13.07
CA PHE A 81 -33.46 11.93 -13.01
C PHE A 81 -32.83 12.17 -11.64
N SER A 82 -33.34 13.12 -10.86
CA SER A 82 -32.88 13.35 -9.49
C SER A 82 -33.07 12.13 -8.60
N GLU A 83 -34.14 11.34 -8.78
CA GLU A 83 -34.36 10.14 -7.95
C GLU A 83 -33.31 9.05 -8.22
N LEU A 84 -32.80 8.97 -9.45
CA LEU A 84 -31.68 8.07 -9.78
C LEU A 84 -30.36 8.58 -9.20
N ALA A 85 -30.13 9.90 -9.28
CA ALA A 85 -28.95 10.52 -8.69
C ALA A 85 -28.93 10.35 -7.16
N ASP A 86 -30.08 10.53 -6.50
CA ASP A 86 -30.24 10.32 -5.06
C ASP A 86 -29.94 8.85 -4.70
N LEU A 87 -30.43 7.88 -5.48
CA LEU A 87 -30.09 6.46 -5.27
C LEU A 87 -28.59 6.17 -5.40
N VAL A 88 -27.92 6.75 -6.41
CA VAL A 88 -26.47 6.60 -6.58
C VAL A 88 -25.73 7.20 -5.39
N ASP A 89 -26.15 8.37 -4.92
CA ASP A 89 -25.56 8.99 -3.74
C ASP A 89 -25.83 8.16 -2.47
N ASP A 90 -27.01 7.57 -2.30
CA ASP A 90 -27.35 6.67 -1.18
C ASP A 90 -26.47 5.41 -1.17
N ILE A 91 -26.25 4.78 -2.34
CA ILE A 91 -25.34 3.64 -2.47
C ILE A 91 -23.92 4.05 -2.05
N ARG A 92 -23.45 5.20 -2.54
CA ARG A 92 -22.13 5.71 -2.22
C ARG A 92 -22.01 6.10 -0.76
N GLU A 93 -23.05 6.65 -0.15
CA GLU A 93 -23.10 6.98 1.27
C GLU A 93 -23.02 5.72 2.13
N HIS A 94 -23.80 4.68 1.80
CA HIS A 94 -23.81 3.40 2.51
C HIS A 94 -22.41 2.77 2.58
N PHE A 95 -21.67 2.78 1.47
CA PHE A 95 -20.30 2.29 1.42
C PHE A 95 -19.23 3.32 1.84
N GLY A 96 -19.62 4.51 2.32
CA GLY A 96 -18.68 5.54 2.75
C GLY A 96 -17.81 6.12 1.64
N ILE A 97 -18.26 6.05 0.39
CA ILE A 97 -17.57 6.51 -0.84
C ILE A 97 -18.26 7.70 -1.54
N LEU A 98 -19.18 8.38 -0.84
CA LEU A 98 -19.84 9.58 -1.36
C LEU A 98 -18.87 10.77 -1.49
N ILE A 99 -18.05 11.00 -0.46
CA ILE A 99 -17.13 12.13 -0.42
C ILE A 99 -15.73 11.65 -0.84
N PRO A 100 -15.23 12.03 -2.03
CA PRO A 100 -13.91 11.62 -2.48
C PRO A 100 -12.80 12.22 -1.62
N PRO A 101 -11.72 11.46 -1.35
CA PRO A 101 -10.52 12.03 -0.74
C PRO A 101 -9.83 13.01 -1.71
N ASP A 102 -9.07 13.96 -1.18
CA ASP A 102 -8.35 14.96 -1.98
C ASP A 102 -7.32 14.34 -2.94
N ALA A 103 -6.84 13.14 -2.59
CA ALA A 103 -5.91 12.35 -3.39
C ALA A 103 -6.58 11.45 -4.44
N GLY A 104 -7.92 11.37 -4.45
CA GLY A 104 -8.69 10.47 -5.30
C GLY A 104 -8.87 9.06 -4.72
N TRP A 105 -9.94 8.39 -5.15
CA TRP A 105 -10.24 6.99 -4.84
C TRP A 105 -9.14 6.06 -5.30
N ALA A 106 -8.58 6.26 -6.50
CA ALA A 106 -7.53 5.40 -7.03
C ALA A 106 -6.31 5.33 -6.11
N TYR A 107 -5.92 6.47 -5.51
CA TYR A 107 -4.84 6.51 -4.54
C TYR A 107 -5.21 5.78 -3.24
N LEU A 108 -6.39 6.07 -2.69
CA LEU A 108 -6.83 5.48 -1.42
C LEU A 108 -6.98 3.97 -1.53
N VAL A 109 -7.67 3.49 -2.58
CA VAL A 109 -7.85 2.06 -2.86
C VAL A 109 -6.49 1.37 -2.93
N HIS A 110 -5.56 1.90 -3.73
CA HIS A 110 -4.21 1.35 -3.84
C HIS A 110 -3.50 1.28 -2.48
N GLU A 111 -3.59 2.33 -1.67
CA GLU A 111 -2.94 2.38 -0.35
C GLU A 111 -3.55 1.36 0.64
N ILE A 112 -4.88 1.21 0.63
CA ILE A 112 -5.59 0.26 1.50
C ILE A 112 -5.39 -1.18 1.03
N ASP A 113 -5.46 -1.47 -0.27
CA ASP A 113 -5.21 -2.82 -0.78
C ASP A 113 -3.81 -3.31 -0.47
N ARG A 114 -2.83 -2.42 -0.59
CA ARG A 114 -1.42 -2.77 -0.44
C ARG A 114 -0.96 -2.77 1.00
N TYR A 115 -1.49 -1.88 1.84
CA TYR A 115 -1.00 -1.67 3.20
C TYR A 115 -2.08 -1.73 4.29
N GLY A 116 -3.34 -2.01 3.96
CA GLY A 116 -4.50 -2.00 4.87
C GLY A 116 -4.29 -2.80 6.14
N ALA A 117 -3.78 -4.03 6.03
CA ALA A 117 -3.47 -4.87 7.20
C ALA A 117 -2.39 -4.29 8.12
N GLY A 118 -1.45 -3.50 7.57
CA GLY A 118 -0.45 -2.78 8.36
C GLY A 118 -1.03 -1.53 9.02
N ILE A 119 -1.88 -0.81 8.30
CA ILE A 119 -2.61 0.36 8.79
C ILE A 119 -3.51 -0.05 9.97
N GLU A 120 -4.34 -1.06 9.81
CA GLU A 120 -5.27 -1.54 10.83
C GLU A 120 -4.56 -1.92 12.14
N LYS A 121 -3.43 -2.64 12.04
CA LYS A 121 -2.63 -3.00 13.21
C LYS A 121 -2.07 -1.79 13.94
N ASP A 122 -1.61 -0.77 13.22
CA ASP A 122 -1.08 0.43 13.84
C ASP A 122 -2.22 1.28 14.44
N LEU A 123 -3.37 1.35 13.79
CA LEU A 123 -4.57 2.04 14.33
C LEU A 123 -5.04 1.41 15.65
N PHE A 124 -5.03 0.08 15.76
CA PHE A 124 -5.37 -0.63 17.00
C PHE A 124 -4.41 -0.30 18.17
N THR A 125 -3.22 0.24 17.88
CA THR A 125 -2.28 0.66 18.93
C THR A 125 -2.44 2.12 19.35
N LEU A 126 -3.28 2.89 18.65
CA LEU A 126 -3.53 4.29 18.98
C LEU A 126 -4.55 4.42 20.14
N PRO A 127 -4.45 5.49 20.95
CA PRO A 127 -5.43 5.76 21.98
C PRO A 127 -6.81 6.00 21.35
N GLY A 128 -7.78 5.11 21.64
CA GLY A 128 -9.13 5.20 21.10
C GLY A 128 -9.60 3.98 20.32
N ASP A 129 -8.71 2.98 20.12
CA ASP A 129 -9.00 1.75 19.37
C ASP A 129 -9.62 2.03 17.99
N GLU A 130 -9.07 3.02 17.27
CA GLU A 130 -9.57 3.43 15.96
C GLU A 130 -9.56 2.21 15.01
N SER A 131 -10.67 2.00 14.29
CA SER A 131 -10.82 0.90 13.33
C SER A 131 -11.02 1.46 11.93
N LEU A 132 -10.45 0.81 10.90
CA LEU A 132 -10.73 1.19 9.51
C LEU A 132 -12.22 1.13 9.17
N TYR A 133 -13.00 0.29 9.85
CA TYR A 133 -14.45 0.23 9.68
C TYR A 133 -15.14 1.57 10.01
N ASP A 134 -14.56 2.39 10.87
CA ASP A 134 -15.15 3.68 11.28
C ASP A 134 -15.14 4.70 10.14
N TRP A 135 -14.20 4.59 9.20
CA TRP A 135 -14.14 5.45 8.00
C TRP A 135 -15.19 5.08 6.95
N VAL A 136 -15.75 3.87 7.02
CA VAL A 136 -16.87 3.45 6.17
C VAL A 136 -18.18 3.78 6.89
N ARG A 137 -18.34 3.29 8.13
CA ARG A 137 -19.59 3.39 8.91
C ARG A 137 -19.93 4.81 9.38
N ASP A 138 -18.92 5.61 9.70
CA ASP A 138 -19.07 6.97 10.23
C ASP A 138 -18.27 7.98 9.38
N HIS A 139 -18.32 7.81 8.06
CA HIS A 139 -17.55 8.59 7.09
C HIS A 139 -17.83 10.11 7.16
N LEU A 140 -18.97 10.54 7.72
CA LEU A 140 -19.29 11.94 7.95
C LEU A 140 -18.42 12.57 9.06
N ASN A 141 -18.15 11.83 10.14
CA ASN A 141 -17.26 12.30 11.21
C ASN A 141 -15.80 11.86 11.00
N ASN A 142 -15.60 10.79 10.23
CA ASN A 142 -14.32 10.21 9.87
C ASN A 142 -14.12 10.21 8.34
N PRO A 143 -13.91 11.38 7.72
CA PRO A 143 -13.66 11.43 6.29
C PRO A 143 -12.32 10.76 5.95
N TRP A 144 -12.20 10.17 4.76
CA TRP A 144 -10.96 9.53 4.29
C TRP A 144 -9.74 10.47 4.32
N ASN A 145 -9.94 11.77 4.09
CA ASN A 145 -8.89 12.79 4.26
C ASN A 145 -8.33 12.87 5.69
N ARG A 146 -9.07 12.45 6.72
CA ARG A 146 -8.55 12.29 8.08
C ARG A 146 -7.59 11.11 8.15
N LEU A 147 -7.96 9.95 7.58
CA LEU A 147 -7.08 8.77 7.53
C LEU A 147 -5.76 9.11 6.83
N LEU A 148 -5.83 9.72 5.64
CA LEU A 148 -4.65 10.08 4.87
C LEU A 148 -3.70 11.04 5.60
N ARG A 149 -4.23 11.93 6.43
CA ARG A 149 -3.43 12.82 7.30
C ARG A 149 -2.84 12.09 8.51
N LEU A 150 -3.46 11.00 8.96
CA LEU A 150 -3.01 10.18 10.08
C LEU A 150 -1.88 9.23 9.68
N LEU A 151 -1.90 8.68 8.46
CA LEU A 151 -0.89 7.73 7.97
C LEU A 151 0.57 8.18 8.20
N PRO A 152 0.97 9.43 7.89
CA PRO A 152 2.34 9.89 8.13
C PRO A 152 2.72 10.02 9.60
N THR A 153 1.73 10.05 10.49
CA THR A 153 1.91 10.20 11.94
C THR A 153 1.83 8.89 12.72
N LEU A 154 1.61 7.77 12.02
CA LEU A 154 1.62 6.44 12.64
C LEU A 154 2.97 6.16 13.33
N PRO A 155 3.03 5.23 14.30
CA PRO A 155 4.24 4.96 15.05
C PRO A 155 5.44 4.59 14.16
N GLU A 156 6.59 5.22 14.36
CA GLU A 156 7.83 4.84 13.67
C GLU A 156 8.22 3.40 14.07
N GLY A 157 8.47 2.54 13.09
CA GLY A 157 8.71 1.11 13.29
C GLY A 157 7.44 0.30 13.52
N GLY A 158 6.27 0.89 13.27
CA GLY A 158 4.97 0.23 13.17
C GLY A 158 4.84 -0.64 11.92
N TRP A 159 3.69 -1.30 11.80
CA TRP A 159 3.39 -2.24 10.72
C TRP A 159 3.21 -1.56 9.37
N TYR A 160 2.61 -0.37 9.32
CA TYR A 160 2.44 0.41 8.09
C TYR A 160 3.78 0.83 7.49
N PHE A 161 4.65 1.48 8.28
CA PHE A 161 5.98 1.88 7.79
C PHE A 161 6.86 0.69 7.42
N ALA A 162 6.70 -0.44 8.12
CA ALA A 162 7.41 -1.65 7.75
C ALA A 162 6.88 -2.29 6.47
N ALA A 163 5.58 -2.19 6.18
CA ALA A 163 5.00 -2.62 4.92
C ALA A 163 5.54 -1.76 3.77
N LEU A 164 5.52 -0.42 3.93
CA LEU A 164 6.16 0.52 2.99
C LEU A 164 7.64 0.20 2.78
N GLY A 165 8.37 -0.06 3.86
CA GLY A 165 9.80 -0.37 3.82
C GLY A 165 10.12 -1.75 3.25
N ASN A 166 9.14 -2.63 3.05
CA ASN A 166 9.29 -3.96 2.46
C ASN A 166 8.72 -4.07 1.04
N ASP A 167 8.22 -2.96 0.48
CA ASP A 167 7.67 -2.91 -0.86
C ASP A 167 8.76 -2.68 -1.92
N ASP A 168 9.13 -3.74 -2.64
CA ASP A 168 10.21 -3.72 -3.63
C ASP A 168 9.84 -2.88 -4.86
N GLU A 169 8.60 -2.92 -5.35
CA GLU A 169 8.17 -2.15 -6.52
C GLU A 169 8.16 -0.65 -6.21
N ARG A 170 7.64 -0.27 -5.04
CA ARG A 170 7.67 1.13 -4.59
C ARG A 170 9.10 1.60 -4.39
N ALA A 171 9.96 0.78 -3.78
CA ALA A 171 11.36 1.11 -3.59
C ALA A 171 12.09 1.31 -4.92
N GLN A 172 11.81 0.47 -5.93
CA GLN A 172 12.36 0.61 -7.27
C GLN A 172 11.93 1.93 -7.92
N LYS A 173 10.63 2.26 -7.91
CA LYS A 173 10.12 3.54 -8.45
C LYS A 173 10.77 4.75 -7.77
N ILE A 174 10.93 4.72 -6.45
CA ILE A 174 11.59 5.81 -5.70
C ILE A 174 13.06 5.94 -6.10
N LEU A 175 13.79 4.84 -6.21
CA LEU A 175 15.20 4.86 -6.63
C LEU A 175 15.36 5.41 -8.05
N GLU A 176 14.45 5.05 -8.97
CA GLU A 176 14.46 5.60 -10.33
C GLU A 176 14.20 7.11 -10.34
N MET A 177 13.26 7.61 -9.54
CA MET A 177 13.02 9.05 -9.39
C MET A 177 14.20 9.79 -8.76
N GLU A 178 14.88 9.19 -7.79
CA GLU A 178 16.12 9.72 -7.20
C GLU A 178 17.24 9.80 -8.24
N GLN A 179 17.41 8.78 -9.09
CA GLN A 179 18.39 8.76 -10.16
C GLN A 179 18.11 9.83 -11.23
N ARG A 180 16.84 10.13 -11.50
CA ARG A 180 16.40 11.23 -12.37
C ARG A 180 16.54 12.61 -11.73
N GLY A 181 16.80 12.69 -10.43
CA GLY A 181 16.95 13.93 -9.67
C GLY A 181 15.63 14.61 -9.30
N GLU A 182 14.50 13.91 -9.42
CA GLU A 182 13.17 14.41 -9.08
C GLU A 182 12.94 14.42 -7.57
N LEU A 183 13.60 13.51 -6.85
CA LEU A 183 13.52 13.37 -5.40
C LEU A 183 14.92 13.40 -4.75
N PRO A 184 15.10 14.12 -3.63
CA PRO A 184 16.34 14.01 -2.87
C PRO A 184 16.41 12.65 -2.17
N PRO A 185 17.63 12.09 -1.98
CA PRO A 185 17.78 10.87 -1.22
C PRO A 185 17.31 11.06 0.23
N PRO A 186 16.64 10.07 0.83
CA PRO A 186 16.06 10.20 2.15
C PRO A 186 17.16 10.43 3.19
N SER A 187 16.91 11.37 4.11
CA SER A 187 17.82 11.67 5.22
C SER A 187 17.86 10.56 6.29
N LYS A 188 16.84 9.69 6.30
CA LYS A 188 16.69 8.60 7.26
C LYS A 188 16.32 7.30 6.55
N ARG A 189 16.87 6.18 7.04
CA ARG A 189 16.46 4.85 6.60
C ARG A 189 15.03 4.58 7.08
N PRO A 190 14.15 4.01 6.24
CA PRO A 190 12.82 3.59 6.66
C PRO A 190 12.89 2.62 7.84
N SER A 191 11.91 2.73 8.74
CA SER A 191 11.80 1.83 9.88
C SER A 191 11.13 0.53 9.46
N LEU A 192 11.59 -0.59 10.02
CA LEU A 192 10.93 -1.90 9.88
C LEU A 192 10.31 -2.27 11.23
N VAL A 193 9.46 -3.31 11.29
CA VAL A 193 8.75 -3.67 12.53
C VAL A 193 9.76 -3.86 13.67
N GLY A 194 9.67 -3.00 14.69
CA GLY A 194 10.58 -3.01 15.85
C GLY A 194 12.03 -2.61 15.56
N TRP A 195 12.34 -2.15 14.34
CA TRP A 195 13.63 -1.62 13.90
C TRP A 195 13.52 -0.13 13.58
N THR A 196 13.53 0.68 14.64
CA THR A 196 13.47 2.14 14.56
C THR A 196 14.82 2.75 14.18
N TYR A 197 14.82 4.02 13.78
CA TYR A 197 16.05 4.77 13.53
C TYR A 197 17.00 4.77 14.73
N GLU A 198 16.47 4.92 15.95
CA GLU A 198 17.25 4.88 17.18
C GLU A 198 17.93 3.52 17.39
N ARG A 199 17.20 2.42 17.18
CA ARG A 199 17.76 1.07 17.27
C ARG A 199 18.85 0.84 16.23
N ALA A 200 18.68 1.38 15.02
CA ALA A 200 19.70 1.35 13.99
C ALA A 200 20.98 2.11 14.43
N LYS A 201 20.84 3.33 14.97
CA LYS A 201 21.98 4.12 15.47
C LYS A 201 22.69 3.48 16.66
N LEU A 202 21.94 2.90 17.59
CA LEU A 202 22.52 2.14 18.70
C LEU A 202 23.30 0.92 18.20
N THR A 203 22.78 0.22 17.18
CA THR A 203 23.48 -0.89 16.55
C THR A 203 24.77 -0.43 15.86
N ASP A 204 24.75 0.70 15.15
CA ASP A 204 25.94 1.30 14.53
C ASP A 204 27.00 1.70 15.57
N LEU A 205 26.58 2.21 16.73
CA LEU A 205 27.48 2.53 17.84
C LEU A 205 28.14 1.27 18.42
N VAL A 206 27.36 0.19 18.62
CA VAL A 206 27.89 -1.10 19.09
C VAL A 206 28.88 -1.69 18.09
N ASP A 207 28.57 -1.67 16.79
CA ASP A 207 29.47 -2.16 15.75
C ASP A 207 30.75 -1.32 15.67
N SER A 208 30.65 0.01 15.82
CA SER A 208 31.80 0.91 15.87
C SER A 208 32.68 0.64 17.10
N ALA A 209 32.08 0.44 18.28
CA ALA A 209 32.80 0.10 19.49
C ALA A 209 33.56 -1.23 19.35
N ARG A 210 32.95 -2.27 18.77
CA ARG A 210 33.60 -3.55 18.47
C ARG A 210 34.78 -3.40 17.50
N ARG A 211 34.66 -2.54 16.49
CA ARG A 211 35.75 -2.26 15.55
C ARG A 211 36.90 -1.51 16.21
N ILE A 212 36.59 -0.54 17.08
CA ILE A 212 37.61 0.17 17.87
C ILE A 212 38.32 -0.83 18.80
N GLU A 213 37.59 -1.68 19.51
CA GLU A 213 38.16 -2.72 20.37
C GLU A 213 39.09 -3.65 19.58
N HIS A 214 38.64 -4.13 18.42
CA HIS A 214 39.44 -4.98 17.53
C HIS A 214 40.71 -4.26 17.04
N ALA A 215 40.61 -2.99 16.64
CA ALA A 215 41.74 -2.18 16.21
C ALA A 215 42.74 -1.95 17.34
N VAL A 216 42.28 -1.66 18.56
CA VAL A 216 43.14 -1.49 19.75
C VAL A 216 43.87 -2.79 20.08
N TRP A 217 43.17 -3.93 20.03
CA TRP A 217 43.78 -5.25 20.20
C TRP A 217 44.80 -5.57 19.11
N GLY A 218 44.49 -5.29 17.85
CA GLY A 218 45.38 -5.52 16.71
C GLY A 218 46.62 -4.62 16.71
N ALA A 219 46.49 -3.39 17.23
CA ALA A 219 47.59 -2.44 17.39
C ALA A 219 48.49 -2.74 18.60
N SER A 220 48.03 -3.56 19.55
CA SER A 220 48.80 -3.92 20.74
C SER A 220 50.09 -4.67 20.36
N PRO A 221 51.27 -4.23 20.83
CA PRO A 221 52.54 -4.91 20.56
C PRO A 221 52.55 -6.38 21.01
N LYS A 222 51.73 -6.74 22.01
CA LYS A 222 51.61 -8.11 22.53
C LYS A 222 50.86 -9.06 21.57
N PHE A 223 50.01 -8.52 20.69
CA PHE A 223 49.13 -9.30 19.81
C PHE A 223 49.30 -8.96 18.33
N LYS A 224 50.39 -8.25 17.98
CA LYS A 224 50.73 -7.86 16.61
C LYS A 224 50.74 -9.08 15.68
N GLY A 225 49.92 -9.04 14.63
CA GLY A 225 49.76 -10.13 13.66
C GLY A 225 48.85 -11.28 14.10
N LYS A 226 48.30 -11.25 15.33
CA LYS A 226 47.33 -12.24 15.85
C LYS A 226 45.91 -11.69 15.97
N GLY A 227 45.67 -10.44 15.58
CA GLY A 227 44.33 -9.89 15.46
C GLY A 227 43.56 -10.69 14.41
N GLY A 228 42.55 -11.44 14.84
CA GLY A 228 41.71 -12.25 13.95
C GLY A 228 40.96 -11.38 12.92
N LYS A 229 40.04 -12.00 12.18
CA LYS A 229 39.20 -11.27 11.22
C LYS A 229 38.44 -10.13 11.93
N PRO A 230 38.27 -8.96 11.28
CA PRO A 230 37.49 -7.88 11.86
C PRO A 230 36.07 -8.36 12.20
N PRO A 231 35.47 -7.84 13.27
CA PRO A 231 34.11 -8.22 13.66
C PRO A 231 33.16 -7.90 12.51
N ARG A 232 32.31 -8.89 12.19
CA ARG A 232 31.25 -8.71 11.21
C ARG A 232 30.21 -7.73 11.78
N PRO A 233 29.58 -6.89 10.93
CA PRO A 233 28.43 -6.09 11.34
C PRO A 233 27.36 -6.98 11.99
N SER A 234 26.68 -6.44 13.00
CA SER A 234 25.55 -7.15 13.61
C SER A 234 24.45 -7.39 12.57
N PRO A 235 23.71 -8.51 12.63
CA PRO A 235 22.61 -8.79 11.70
C PRO A 235 21.59 -7.65 11.72
N ARG A 236 21.16 -7.20 10.54
CA ARG A 236 20.18 -6.11 10.38
C ARG A 236 19.07 -6.63 9.45
N PRO A 237 17.81 -6.29 9.70
CA PRO A 237 16.77 -6.53 8.72
C PRO A 237 17.06 -5.69 7.47
N GLN A 238 16.89 -6.28 6.29
CA GLN A 238 17.08 -5.61 5.00
C GLN A 238 15.77 -4.94 4.59
N THR A 239 15.83 -3.67 4.21
CA THR A 239 14.67 -2.99 3.61
C THR A 239 14.54 -3.40 2.14
N ALA A 240 13.37 -3.16 1.55
CA ALA A 240 13.16 -3.27 0.11
C ALA A 240 14.19 -2.47 -0.68
N ARG A 241 14.46 -1.24 -0.25
CA ARG A 241 15.51 -0.41 -0.85
C ARG A 241 16.88 -1.11 -0.83
N ASP A 242 17.29 -1.68 0.30
CA ASP A 242 18.57 -2.38 0.38
C ASP A 242 18.61 -3.59 -0.57
N ARG A 243 17.50 -4.32 -0.69
CA ARG A 243 17.37 -5.46 -1.61
C ARG A 243 17.46 -5.02 -3.07
N VAL A 244 16.79 -3.93 -3.43
CA VAL A 244 16.82 -3.37 -4.79
C VAL A 244 18.21 -2.80 -5.12
N GLU A 245 18.85 -2.08 -4.21
CA GLU A 245 20.22 -1.58 -4.39
C GLU A 245 21.23 -2.74 -4.52
N GLU A 246 21.12 -3.77 -3.68
CA GLU A 246 21.95 -4.98 -3.78
C GLU A 246 21.73 -5.69 -5.12
N PHE A 247 20.49 -5.80 -5.58
CA PHE A 247 20.16 -6.37 -6.87
C PHE A 247 20.73 -5.56 -8.03
N GLN A 248 20.60 -4.22 -8.02
CA GLN A 248 21.18 -3.34 -9.03
C GLN A 248 22.71 -3.47 -9.07
N ALA A 249 23.38 -3.50 -7.91
CA ALA A 249 24.82 -3.70 -7.84
C ALA A 249 25.26 -5.07 -8.40
N LEU A 250 24.45 -6.13 -8.19
CA LEU A 250 24.69 -7.45 -8.77
C LEU A 250 24.51 -7.47 -10.29
N VAL A 251 23.52 -6.75 -10.80
CA VAL A 251 23.28 -6.56 -12.25
C VAL A 251 24.45 -5.79 -12.88
N GLU A 252 24.89 -4.68 -12.27
CA GLU A 252 26.05 -3.91 -12.73
C GLU A 252 27.34 -4.73 -12.69
N HIS A 253 27.55 -5.49 -11.62
CA HIS A 253 28.69 -6.42 -11.53
C HIS A 253 28.65 -7.43 -12.67
N ASP A 254 27.48 -7.99 -12.97
CA ASP A 254 27.29 -8.92 -14.09
C ASP A 254 27.57 -8.26 -15.44
N ASP A 255 27.14 -7.02 -15.64
CA ASP A 255 27.44 -6.26 -16.86
C ASP A 255 28.94 -6.00 -17.00
N ILE A 256 29.61 -5.52 -15.96
CA ILE A 256 31.06 -5.28 -15.95
C ILE A 256 31.82 -6.59 -16.18
N ALA A 257 31.45 -7.66 -15.49
CA ALA A 257 32.09 -8.97 -15.62
C ALA A 257 31.89 -9.55 -17.02
N SER A 258 30.71 -9.38 -17.62
CA SER A 258 30.44 -9.79 -19.00
C SER A 258 31.27 -8.99 -20.02
N GLN A 259 31.48 -7.69 -19.80
CA GLN A 259 32.33 -6.86 -20.65
C GLN A 259 33.81 -7.24 -20.54
N LEU A 260 34.29 -7.55 -19.33
CA LEU A 260 35.70 -7.89 -19.08
C LEU A 260 36.07 -9.32 -19.50
N LEU A 261 35.16 -10.28 -19.26
CA LEU A 261 35.43 -11.71 -19.47
C LEU A 261 34.77 -12.27 -20.73
N GLY A 262 33.89 -11.50 -21.38
CA GLY A 262 33.20 -11.86 -22.62
C GLY A 262 32.42 -13.17 -22.47
N SER A 263 32.58 -14.06 -23.45
CA SER A 263 31.90 -15.36 -23.49
C SER A 263 32.27 -16.35 -22.37
N ARG A 264 33.26 -16.01 -21.52
CA ARG A 264 33.64 -16.84 -20.36
C ARG A 264 32.80 -16.55 -19.12
N TYR A 265 32.03 -15.46 -19.12
CA TYR A 265 31.14 -15.12 -18.03
C TYR A 265 29.71 -15.56 -18.32
N THR A 266 29.07 -16.18 -17.33
CA THR A 266 27.65 -16.53 -17.39
C THR A 266 26.90 -15.58 -16.47
N ARG A 267 26.07 -14.71 -17.07
CA ARG A 267 25.20 -13.79 -16.34
C ARG A 267 24.25 -14.57 -15.44
N ARG A 268 24.08 -14.10 -14.20
CA ARG A 268 23.22 -14.71 -13.18
C ARG A 268 22.00 -13.86 -12.86
N TYR A 269 22.11 -12.54 -13.04
CA TYR A 269 21.05 -11.59 -12.74
C TYR A 269 20.66 -10.85 -14.01
N THR A 270 19.36 -10.82 -14.31
CA THR A 270 18.80 -10.08 -15.44
C THR A 270 17.96 -8.94 -14.89
N PRO A 271 18.05 -7.71 -15.43
CA PRO A 271 17.17 -6.63 -15.01
C PRO A 271 15.70 -7.06 -15.14
N PRO A 272 14.80 -6.66 -14.23
CA PRO A 272 13.37 -6.86 -14.43
C PRO A 272 12.93 -6.20 -15.74
N GLU A 273 12.03 -6.86 -16.47
CA GLU A 273 11.37 -6.24 -17.63
C GLU A 273 10.55 -5.05 -17.10
N VAL A 274 10.95 -3.84 -17.50
CA VAL A 274 10.16 -2.64 -17.22
C VAL A 274 8.93 -2.72 -18.12
N ASN A 275 7.81 -3.19 -17.57
CA ASN A 275 6.52 -2.95 -18.19
C ASN A 275 6.24 -1.45 -18.03
N ASP A 276 6.48 -0.69 -19.09
CA ASP A 276 5.98 0.68 -19.22
C ASP A 276 4.44 0.59 -19.28
N GLY A 277 3.82 0.61 -18.09
CA GLY A 277 2.38 0.81 -17.90
C GLY A 277 2.06 2.30 -17.86
#